data_AF-A0A2T0YIZ6-F1
#
_entry.id   AF-A0A2T0YIZ6-F1
#
_cell.length_a   1.000
_cell.length_b   1.000
_cell.length_c   1.000
_cell.angle_alpha   90.00
_cell.angle_beta   90.00
_cell.angle_gamma   90.00
#
_symmetry.space_group_name_H-M   'P 1'
#
loop_
_entity.id
_entity.type
_entity.pdbx_description
1 polymer ?
#
loop_
_entity_poly.entity_id
_entity_poly.type
_entity_poly.pdbx_seq_one_letter_code
_entity_poly.pdbx_strand_id
1 'polypeptide(L)'
;MQKAMRALGEVPNENVDPAEALLGLVTQKWAEVQWLRIKVQEVDEQGTVTSGEDRATDGESLVWGLTKRDEGTGPMGPVDVETREVGPNIWWKLLREAEDQLAKYSTAALRAGVERRQIDLQEAHALHLAQAITRILDQLGLSQDQARLVPTVVPAVLRSLPVKEGQ
;
A
#
# COMPACT_ATOMS: atom_id res chain seq x y z
N MET A 1 -8.11 -27.02 1.91
CA MET A 1 -8.54 -26.55 3.24
C MET A 1 -7.44 -26.60 4.30
N GLN A 2 -6.70 -27.71 4.47
CA GLN A 2 -5.61 -27.80 5.46
C GLN A 2 -4.47 -26.77 5.31
N LYS A 3 -4.16 -26.31 4.08
CA LYS A 3 -3.11 -25.30 3.82
C LYS A 3 -3.46 -23.90 4.37
N ALA A 4 -4.75 -23.55 4.40
CA ALA A 4 -5.22 -22.25 4.91
C ALA A 4 -5.28 -22.22 6.45
N MET A 5 -5.65 -23.34 7.09
CA MET A 5 -5.63 -23.47 8.55
C MET A 5 -4.21 -23.48 9.14
N ARG A 6 -3.20 -23.94 8.39
CA ARG A 6 -1.80 -23.93 8.85
C ARG A 6 -1.22 -22.50 8.92
N ALA A 7 -1.60 -21.64 7.97
CA ALA A 7 -1.18 -20.23 7.93
C ALA A 7 -1.81 -19.35 9.03
N LEU A 8 -2.96 -19.75 9.58
CA LEU A 8 -3.63 -19.04 10.68
C LEU A 8 -2.99 -19.30 12.06
N GLY A 9 -2.16 -20.35 12.19
CA GLY A 9 -1.52 -20.75 13.45
C GLY A 9 0.00 -20.60 13.47
N GLU A 10 0.65 -20.59 12.31
CA GLU A 10 2.06 -20.21 12.18
C GLU A 10 2.14 -18.70 12.05
N VAL A 11 2.36 -17.99 13.18
CA VAL A 11 2.89 -16.64 13.11
C VAL A 11 4.19 -16.75 12.31
N PRO A 12 4.33 -16.06 11.16
CA PRO A 12 5.59 -16.08 10.42
C PRO A 12 6.71 -15.77 11.42
N ASN A 13 7.75 -16.60 11.46
CA ASN A 13 8.87 -16.52 12.41
C ASN A 13 9.73 -15.24 12.26
N GLU A 14 9.18 -14.21 11.66
CA GLU A 14 9.78 -12.91 11.47
C GLU A 14 9.22 -12.04 12.60
N ASN A 15 10.08 -11.69 13.57
CA ASN A 15 9.79 -10.64 14.55
C ASN A 15 9.69 -9.31 13.78
N VAL A 16 8.58 -9.10 13.07
CA VAL A 16 8.29 -7.86 12.36
C VAL A 16 7.88 -6.84 13.41
N ASP A 17 8.53 -5.67 13.40
CA ASP A 17 8.11 -4.56 14.26
C ASP A 17 6.63 -4.25 13.92
N PRO A 18 5.71 -4.26 14.89
CA PRO A 18 4.30 -3.95 14.63
C PRO A 18 4.10 -2.60 13.92
N ALA A 19 5.01 -1.64 14.12
CA ALA A 19 5.00 -0.37 13.38
C ALA A 19 5.28 -0.58 11.88
N GLU A 20 6.27 -1.42 11.54
CA GLU A 20 6.65 -1.73 10.16
C GLU A 20 5.54 -2.55 9.46
N ALA A 21 4.97 -3.52 10.16
CA ALA A 21 3.83 -4.28 9.65
C ALA A 21 2.63 -3.38 9.32
N LEU A 22 2.35 -2.39 10.18
CA LEU A 22 1.26 -1.45 9.97
C LEU A 22 1.50 -0.51 8.79
N LEU A 23 2.74 -0.06 8.58
CA LEU A 23 3.12 0.70 7.37
C LEU A 23 2.94 -0.13 6.11
N GLY A 24 3.44 -1.37 6.11
CA GLY A 24 3.26 -2.29 4.98
C GLY A 24 1.79 -2.48 4.62
N LEU A 25 0.93 -2.62 5.63
CA LEU A 25 -0.52 -2.74 5.44
C LEU A 25 -1.14 -1.46 4.84
N VAL A 26 -0.73 -0.27 5.30
CA VAL A 26 -1.19 1.01 4.73
C VAL A 26 -0.78 1.12 3.26
N THR A 27 0.47 0.79 2.93
CA THR A 27 0.97 0.83 1.54
C THR A 27 0.21 -0.14 0.64
N GLN A 28 -0.02 -1.37 1.08
CA GLN A 28 -0.81 -2.35 0.33
C GLN A 28 -2.26 -1.88 0.12
N LYS A 29 -2.89 -1.34 1.17
CA LYS A 29 -4.26 -0.84 1.10
C LYS A 29 -4.37 0.39 0.19
N TRP A 30 -3.35 1.25 0.16
CA TRP A 30 -3.29 2.36 -0.79
C TRP A 30 -3.21 1.87 -2.24
N ALA A 31 -2.38 0.86 -2.53
CA ALA A 31 -2.29 0.27 -3.85
C ALA A 31 -3.63 -0.36 -4.30
N GLU A 32 -4.34 -1.03 -3.39
CA GLU A 32 -5.68 -1.56 -3.63
C GLU A 32 -6.68 -0.46 -3.99
N VAL A 33 -6.68 0.67 -3.26
CA VAL A 33 -7.52 1.84 -3.58
C VAL A 33 -7.20 2.39 -4.97
N GLN A 34 -5.92 2.51 -5.33
CA GLN A 34 -5.55 2.99 -6.67
C GLN A 34 -6.05 2.06 -7.77
N TRP A 35 -5.91 0.75 -7.59
CA TRP A 35 -6.42 -0.24 -8.54
C TRP A 35 -7.95 -0.17 -8.66
N LEU A 36 -8.68 -0.07 -7.54
CA LEU A 36 -10.13 0.04 -7.53
C LEU A 36 -10.63 1.32 -8.20
N ARG A 37 -9.89 2.44 -8.08
CA ARG A 37 -10.21 3.68 -8.81
C ARG A 37 -10.15 3.50 -10.31
N ILE A 38 -9.11 2.81 -10.80
CA ILE A 38 -8.98 2.46 -12.23
C ILE A 38 -10.16 1.59 -12.66
N LYS A 39 -10.54 0.59 -11.86
CA LYS A 39 -11.69 -0.27 -12.18
C LYS A 39 -13.02 0.46 -12.21
N VAL A 40 -13.25 1.36 -11.27
CA VAL A 40 -14.44 2.22 -11.27
C VAL A 40 -14.48 3.11 -12.52
N GLN A 41 -13.34 3.69 -12.90
CA GLN A 41 -13.24 4.51 -14.11
C GLN A 41 -13.54 3.68 -15.37
N GLU A 42 -13.00 2.46 -15.49
CA GLU A 42 -13.31 1.55 -16.61
C GLU A 42 -14.81 1.25 -16.73
N VAL A 43 -15.52 1.08 -15.61
CA VAL A 43 -16.97 0.82 -15.60
C VAL A 43 -17.77 2.04 -16.03
N ASP A 44 -17.36 3.23 -15.58
CA ASP A 44 -17.99 4.48 -15.98
C ASP A 44 -17.83 4.70 -17.49
N GLU A 45 -16.62 4.49 -18.02
CA GLU A 45 -16.31 4.59 -19.45
C GLU A 45 -17.09 3.57 -20.30
N GLN A 46 -17.26 2.32 -19.82
CA GLN A 46 -17.97 1.27 -20.55
C GLN A 46 -19.49 1.50 -20.65
N GLY A 47 -20.10 2.06 -19.61
CA GLY A 47 -21.55 2.34 -19.60
C GLY A 47 -21.95 3.51 -20.52
N THR A 48 -21.04 4.44 -20.77
CA THR A 48 -21.26 5.59 -21.66
C THR A 48 -21.38 5.21 -23.14
N VAL A 49 -20.97 4.00 -23.53
CA VAL A 49 -20.86 3.58 -24.95
C VAL A 49 -22.02 2.68 -25.41
N THR A 50 -22.86 2.14 -24.50
CA THR A 50 -23.76 1.01 -24.82
C THR A 50 -25.25 1.32 -25.01
N SER A 51 -25.67 2.55 -25.33
CA SER A 51 -27.08 2.79 -25.71
C SER A 51 -27.21 3.85 -26.80
N GLY A 52 -27.91 3.49 -27.88
CA GLY A 52 -28.34 4.43 -28.91
C GLY A 52 -29.29 5.47 -28.32
N GLU A 53 -29.18 6.69 -28.85
CA GLU A 53 -30.00 7.89 -28.60
C GLU A 53 -30.01 8.51 -27.20
N ASP A 54 -29.75 7.78 -26.12
CA ASP A 54 -29.66 8.35 -24.77
C ASP A 54 -28.21 8.39 -24.28
N ARG A 55 -27.64 9.60 -24.23
CA ARG A 55 -26.35 9.87 -23.58
C ARG A 55 -26.51 9.60 -22.08
N ALA A 56 -26.00 8.46 -21.60
CA ALA A 56 -25.83 8.22 -20.16
C ALA A 56 -25.05 9.40 -19.55
N THR A 57 -25.56 9.94 -18.45
CA THR A 57 -24.88 11.03 -17.72
C THR A 57 -23.71 10.44 -16.93
N ASP A 58 -22.58 11.16 -16.85
CA ASP A 58 -21.39 10.74 -16.07
C ASP A 58 -21.82 10.16 -14.70
N GLY A 59 -21.49 8.89 -14.42
CA GLY A 59 -21.84 8.20 -13.17
C GLY A 59 -23.10 7.33 -13.19
N GLU A 60 -23.92 7.33 -14.25
CA GLU A 60 -25.14 6.49 -14.33
C GLU A 60 -24.81 4.99 -14.40
N SER A 61 -23.70 4.64 -15.05
CA SER A 61 -23.12 3.28 -15.10
C SER A 61 -22.69 2.73 -13.72
N LEU A 62 -22.37 3.64 -12.78
CA LEU A 62 -21.97 3.26 -11.42
C LEU A 62 -23.18 2.87 -10.54
N VAL A 63 -24.39 3.24 -10.95
CA VAL A 63 -25.65 3.03 -10.22
C VAL A 63 -26.54 2.00 -10.92
N TRP A 64 -26.44 1.85 -12.24
CA TRP A 64 -27.27 0.96 -13.05
C TRP A 64 -26.39 -0.06 -13.79
N GLY A 65 -26.57 -1.37 -13.53
CA GLY A 65 -25.70 -2.39 -14.11
C GLY A 65 -26.26 -3.83 -14.04
N LEU A 66 -25.83 -4.67 -14.98
CA LEU A 66 -26.21 -6.08 -15.05
C LEU A 66 -25.63 -6.82 -13.83
N THR A 67 -26.49 -7.20 -12.88
CA THR A 67 -26.04 -7.81 -11.62
C THR A 67 -25.98 -9.34 -11.73
N LYS A 68 -26.75 -9.92 -12.66
CA LYS A 68 -26.83 -11.37 -12.86
C LYS A 68 -27.20 -11.72 -14.31
N ARG A 69 -26.46 -12.66 -14.92
CA ARG A 69 -26.84 -13.31 -16.18
C ARG A 69 -27.07 -14.78 -15.89
N ASP A 70 -28.30 -15.24 -16.07
CA ASP A 70 -28.64 -16.66 -15.96
C ASP A 70 -28.78 -17.22 -17.39
N GLU A 71 -27.88 -18.12 -17.76
CA GLU A 71 -27.99 -18.92 -18.99
C GLU A 71 -28.78 -20.19 -18.66
N GLY A 72 -29.94 -20.36 -19.28
CA GLY A 72 -30.85 -21.48 -19.02
C GLY A 72 -31.51 -22.03 -20.29
N THR A 73 -31.90 -23.30 -20.25
CA THR A 73 -32.70 -23.93 -21.32
C THR A 73 -34.15 -24.01 -20.85
N GLY A 74 -35.03 -23.24 -21.48
CA GLY A 74 -36.47 -23.31 -21.26
C GLY A 74 -37.12 -24.45 -22.07
N PRO A 75 -38.42 -24.74 -21.85
CA PRO A 75 -39.15 -25.80 -22.56
C PRO A 75 -39.21 -25.63 -24.09
N MET A 76 -38.85 -24.46 -24.62
CA MET A 76 -38.91 -24.07 -26.04
C MET A 76 -37.52 -23.78 -26.65
N GLY A 77 -36.42 -24.06 -25.95
CA GLY A 77 -35.04 -23.80 -26.43
C GLY A 77 -34.17 -23.02 -25.44
N PRO A 78 -32.91 -22.70 -25.79
CA PRO A 78 -32.06 -21.84 -24.97
C PRO A 78 -32.70 -20.44 -24.87
N VAL A 79 -32.94 -19.98 -23.65
CA VAL A 79 -33.45 -18.63 -23.36
C VAL A 79 -32.46 -17.99 -22.40
N ASP A 80 -31.70 -17.04 -22.91
CA ASP A 80 -30.83 -16.21 -22.08
C ASP A 80 -31.70 -15.21 -21.33
N VAL A 81 -31.74 -15.33 -19.99
CA VAL A 81 -32.49 -14.41 -19.14
C VAL A 81 -31.50 -13.46 -18.48
N GLU A 82 -31.42 -12.24 -19.01
CA GLU A 82 -30.65 -11.16 -18.38
C GLU A 82 -31.52 -10.48 -17.30
N THR A 83 -31.13 -10.63 -16.03
CA THR A 83 -31.80 -9.92 -14.93
C THR A 83 -31.00 -8.65 -14.61
N ARG A 84 -31.56 -7.49 -14.96
CA ARG A 84 -31.01 -6.18 -14.59
C ARG A 84 -31.60 -5.76 -13.25
N GLU A 85 -30.76 -5.66 -12.23
CA GLU A 85 -31.14 -5.13 -10.92
C GLU A 85 -30.56 -3.71 -10.76
N VAL A 86 -31.32 -2.83 -10.10
CA VAL A 86 -30.83 -1.49 -9.75
C VAL A 86 -30.09 -1.61 -8.43
N GLY A 87 -28.76 -1.49 -8.47
CA GLY A 87 -27.91 -1.55 -7.29
C GLY A 87 -26.54 -0.92 -7.55
N PRO A 88 -25.91 -0.31 -6.52
CA PRO A 88 -24.60 0.32 -6.72
C PRO A 88 -23.59 -0.73 -7.18
N ASN A 89 -22.84 -0.39 -8.24
CA ASN A 89 -21.85 -1.26 -8.84
C ASN A 89 -20.90 -1.82 -7.77
N ILE A 90 -20.59 -3.12 -7.84
CA ILE A 90 -19.76 -3.80 -6.84
C ILE A 90 -18.38 -3.15 -6.70
N TRP A 91 -17.79 -2.67 -7.80
CA TRP A 91 -16.50 -1.98 -7.78
C TRP A 91 -16.57 -0.65 -7.02
N TRP A 92 -17.67 0.08 -7.17
CA TRP A 92 -17.90 1.31 -6.41
C TRP A 92 -18.02 1.03 -4.91
N LYS A 93 -18.75 -0.02 -4.52
CA LYS A 93 -18.86 -0.43 -3.11
C LYS A 93 -17.51 -0.83 -2.52
N LEU A 94 -16.75 -1.67 -3.23
CA LEU A 94 -15.43 -2.11 -2.81
C LEU A 94 -14.46 -0.93 -2.67
N LEU A 95 -14.52 0.05 -3.57
CA LEU A 95 -13.70 1.27 -3.49
C LEU A 95 -14.00 2.04 -2.19
N ARG A 96 -15.27 2.27 -1.86
CA ARG A 96 -15.65 2.99 -0.64
C ARG A 96 -15.17 2.25 0.61
N GLU A 97 -15.34 0.93 0.64
CA GLU A 97 -14.87 0.11 1.76
C GLU A 97 -13.34 0.15 1.91
N ALA A 98 -12.60 0.07 0.79
CA ALA A 98 -11.15 0.14 0.80
C ALA A 98 -10.65 1.52 1.26
N GLU A 99 -11.30 2.61 0.85
CA GLU A 99 -10.98 3.97 1.31
C GLU A 99 -11.23 4.14 2.82
N ASP A 100 -12.33 3.59 3.35
CA ASP A 100 -12.61 3.59 4.79
C ASP A 100 -11.57 2.79 5.59
N GLN A 101 -11.17 1.63 5.08
CA GLN A 101 -10.13 0.79 5.69
C GLN A 101 -8.76 1.51 5.68
N LEU A 102 -8.41 2.15 4.56
CA LEU A 102 -7.19 2.95 4.45
C LEU A 102 -7.16 4.06 5.51
N ALA A 103 -8.24 4.84 5.62
CA ALA A 103 -8.33 5.93 6.60
C ALA A 103 -8.16 5.42 8.05
N LYS A 104 -8.75 4.26 8.37
CA LYS A 104 -8.61 3.61 9.69
C LYS A 104 -7.16 3.19 9.95
N TYR A 105 -6.49 2.56 8.99
CA TYR A 105 -5.11 2.10 9.14
C TYR A 105 -4.12 3.27 9.21
N SER A 106 -4.29 4.31 8.39
CA SER A 106 -3.48 5.52 8.46
C SER A 106 -3.65 6.22 9.81
N THR A 107 -4.87 6.30 10.33
CA THR A 107 -5.11 6.85 11.68
C THR A 107 -4.44 6.02 12.76
N ALA A 108 -4.48 4.69 12.65
CA ALA A 108 -3.80 3.79 13.58
C ALA A 108 -2.27 3.98 13.52
N ALA A 109 -1.69 4.14 12.33
CA ALA A 109 -0.26 4.37 12.15
C ALA A 109 0.18 5.70 12.78
N LEU A 110 -0.59 6.77 12.58
CA LEU A 110 -0.33 8.07 13.19
C LEU A 110 -0.44 8.00 14.73
N ARG A 111 -1.47 7.33 15.25
CA ARG A 111 -1.65 7.14 16.71
C ARG A 111 -0.56 6.30 17.35
N ALA A 112 -0.07 5.29 16.64
CA ALA A 112 1.01 4.43 17.10
C ALA A 112 2.39 5.14 17.10
N GLY A 113 2.47 6.40 16.64
CA GLY A 113 3.71 7.17 16.65
C GLY A 113 4.76 6.60 15.72
N VAL A 114 4.35 5.91 14.65
CA VAL A 114 5.24 5.21 13.73
C VAL A 114 6.32 6.13 13.14
N GLU A 115 5.95 7.36 12.81
CA GLU A 115 6.88 8.37 12.29
C GLU A 115 7.99 8.70 13.30
N ARG A 116 7.62 8.83 14.58
CA ARG A 116 8.59 9.03 15.66
C ARG A 116 9.49 7.81 15.82
N ARG A 117 8.93 6.60 15.75
CA ARG A 117 9.70 5.37 15.85
C ARG A 117 10.67 5.18 14.67
N GLN A 118 10.28 5.57 13.46
CA GLN A 118 11.16 5.53 12.30
C GLN A 118 12.34 6.49 12.47
N ILE A 119 12.09 7.70 12.98
CA ILE A 119 13.13 8.67 13.33
C ILE A 119 14.04 8.08 14.43
N ASP A 120 13.46 7.55 15.51
CA ASP A 120 14.23 6.96 16.63
C ASP A 120 15.11 5.79 16.16
N LEU A 121 14.62 4.94 15.24
CA LEU A 121 15.39 3.84 14.64
C LEU A 121 16.52 4.37 13.75
N GLN A 122 16.25 5.38 12.92
CA GLN A 122 17.27 6.00 12.09
C GLN A 122 18.34 6.71 12.93
N GLU A 123 17.96 7.38 14.01
CA GLU A 123 18.89 7.98 14.98
C GLU A 123 19.75 6.91 15.66
N ALA A 124 19.16 5.80 16.10
CA ALA A 124 19.90 4.68 16.67
C ALA A 124 20.88 4.06 15.67
N HIS A 125 20.48 3.93 14.41
CA HIS A 125 21.34 3.44 13.33
C HIS A 125 22.48 4.41 13.01
N ALA A 126 22.20 5.72 12.99
CA ALA A 126 23.21 6.75 12.80
C ALA A 126 24.24 6.74 13.94
N LEU A 127 23.78 6.56 15.18
CA LEU A 127 24.65 6.41 16.34
C LEU A 127 25.55 5.16 16.23
N HIS A 128 25.00 4.02 15.83
CA HIS A 128 25.78 2.79 15.62
C HIS A 128 26.81 2.94 14.50
N LEU A 129 26.44 3.58 13.38
CA LEU A 129 27.36 3.86 12.28
C LEU A 129 28.51 4.77 12.75
N ALA A 130 28.19 5.84 13.47
CA ALA A 130 29.19 6.76 14.01
C ALA A 130 30.16 6.02 14.94
N GLN A 131 29.66 5.18 15.84
CA GLN A 131 30.50 4.36 16.73
C GLN A 131 31.39 3.37 15.95
N ALA A 132 30.87 2.76 14.88
CA ALA A 132 31.64 1.87 14.04
C ALA A 132 32.79 2.61 13.33
N ILE A 133 32.53 3.80 12.80
CA ILE A 133 33.55 4.67 12.18
C ILE A 133 34.63 5.02 13.21
N THR A 134 34.25 5.45 14.42
CA THR A 134 35.22 5.76 15.48
C THR A 134 36.10 4.55 15.81
N ARG A 135 35.51 3.36 15.98
CA ARG A 135 36.28 2.13 16.26
C ARG A 135 37.24 1.78 15.11
N ILE A 136 36.83 1.96 13.86
CA ILE A 136 37.69 1.73 12.69
C ILE A 136 38.87 2.70 12.70
N LEU A 137 38.61 4.00 12.93
CA LEU A 137 39.64 5.03 12.96
C LEU A 137 40.62 4.82 14.12
N ASP A 138 40.13 4.38 15.29
CA ASP A 138 40.97 4.03 16.43
C ASP A 138 41.88 2.84 16.12
N GLN A 139 41.36 1.81 15.42
CA GLN A 139 42.14 0.62 15.03
C GLN A 139 43.15 0.89 13.91
N LEU A 140 42.92 1.91 13.07
CA LEU A 140 43.83 2.29 11.99
C LEU A 140 45.13 2.94 12.48
N GLY A 141 45.24 3.25 13.78
CA GLY A 141 46.49 3.75 14.37
C GLY A 141 46.91 5.11 13.81
N LEU A 142 45.96 6.04 13.68
CA LEU A 142 46.19 7.36 13.09
C LEU A 142 47.28 8.16 13.82
N SER A 143 48.09 8.90 13.08
CA SER A 143 49.03 9.86 13.68
C SER A 143 48.28 11.03 14.34
N GLN A 144 48.93 11.74 15.28
CA GLN A 144 48.31 12.88 15.96
C GLN A 144 47.78 13.94 14.99
N ASP A 145 48.51 14.21 13.90
CA ASP A 145 48.11 15.21 12.91
C ASP A 145 46.93 14.74 12.06
N GLN A 146 46.85 13.44 11.76
CA GLN A 146 45.72 12.85 11.04
C GLN A 146 44.46 12.79 11.91
N ALA A 147 44.60 12.45 13.20
CA ALA A 147 43.49 12.40 14.14
C ALA A 147 42.83 13.78 14.33
N ARG A 148 43.59 14.88 14.22
CA ARG A 148 43.05 16.25 14.28
C ARG A 148 42.12 16.60 13.11
N LEU A 149 42.29 15.93 11.97
CA LEU A 149 41.46 16.13 10.78
C LEU A 149 40.17 15.30 10.80
N VAL A 150 40.10 14.27 11.66
CA VAL A 150 38.93 13.37 11.74
C VAL A 150 37.62 14.11 12.02
N PRO A 151 37.52 15.04 13.00
CA PRO A 151 36.26 15.72 13.33
C PRO A 151 35.74 16.65 12.23
N THR A 152 36.57 17.03 11.26
CA THR A 152 36.19 17.91 10.15
C THR A 152 35.95 17.14 8.86
N VAL A 153 36.82 16.18 8.52
CA VAL A 153 36.74 15.42 7.26
C VAL A 153 35.59 14.42 7.30
N VAL A 154 35.43 13.65 8.39
CA VAL A 154 34.42 12.60 8.46
C VAL A 154 33.00 13.16 8.33
N PRO A 155 32.59 14.22 9.06
CA PRO A 155 31.26 14.79 8.87
C PRO A 155 31.05 15.43 7.49
N ALA A 156 32.10 16.02 6.90
CA ALA A 156 32.01 16.59 5.55
C ALA A 156 31.72 15.51 4.49
N VAL A 157 32.41 14.35 4.59
CA VAL A 157 32.17 13.21 3.71
C VAL A 157 30.78 12.61 3.93
N LEU A 158 30.37 12.40 5.19
CA LEU A 158 29.05 11.84 5.50
C LEU A 158 27.90 12.73 4.97
N ARG A 159 28.04 14.06 5.05
CA ARG A 159 27.05 15.01 4.49
C ARG A 159 27.02 15.04 2.96
N SER A 160 28.07 14.56 2.30
CA SER A 160 28.12 14.48 0.84
C SER A 160 27.47 13.19 0.29
N LEU A 161 27.14 12.24 1.16
CA LEU A 161 26.45 11.01 0.76
C LEU A 161 25.01 11.32 0.34
N PRO A 162 24.52 10.76 -0.77
CA PRO A 162 23.14 10.94 -1.17
C PRO A 162 22.21 10.24 -0.17
N VAL A 163 21.23 10.99 0.35
CA VAL A 163 20.13 10.39 1.11
C VAL A 163 19.26 9.63 0.12
N LYS A 164 19.21 8.30 0.25
CA LYS A 164 18.32 7.48 -0.55
C LYS A 164 16.91 7.63 0.03
N GLU A 165 16.09 8.50 -0.56
CA GLU A 165 14.66 8.55 -0.26
C GLU A 165 14.05 7.18 -0.63
N GLY A 166 13.42 6.52 0.34
CA GLY A 166 12.90 5.17 0.19
C GLY A 166 11.86 5.07 -0.92
N GLN A 167 11.96 4.01 -1.72
CA GLN A 167 10.88 3.48 -2.57
C GLN A 167 9.91 2.66 -1.75
#